data_AF-A0A3D1TL14-F1
#
_entry.id   AF-A0A3D1TL14-F1
#
_cell.length_a   1.000
_cell.length_b   1.000
_cell.length_c   1.000
_cell.angle_alpha   90.00
_cell.angle_beta   90.00
_cell.angle_gamma   90.00
#
_symmetry.space_group_name_H-M   'P 1'
#
loop_
_entity.id
_entity.type
_entity.pdbx_description
1 polymer ?
#
loop_
_entity_poly.entity_id
_entity_poly.type
_entity_poly.pdbx_seq_one_letter_code
_entity_poly.pdbx_strand_id
1 'polypeptide(L)' 'SGQVIKWDDAVAKGPNLMPEKFDFAAEPPVLPNADGFYPIAMPGQTPAF' A
#
# COMPACT_ATOMS: atom_id res chain seq x y z
N SER A 1 -2.17 16.74 -5.25
CA SER A 1 -3.47 17.42 -5.43
C SER A 1 -4.36 17.06 -4.25
N GLY A 2 -4.86 18.03 -3.50
CA GLY A 2 -5.73 17.76 -2.36
C GLY A 2 -7.15 17.50 -2.85
N GLN A 3 -7.49 16.23 -3.08
CA GLN A 3 -8.87 15.83 -3.32
C GLN A 3 -9.56 15.59 -1.97
N VAL A 4 -10.77 16.12 -1.80
CA VAL A 4 -11.60 15.83 -0.63
C VAL A 4 -12.27 14.48 -0.87
N ILE A 5 -11.89 13.48 -0.09
CA ILE A 5 -12.34 12.09 -0.21
C ILE A 5 -13.22 11.79 0.99
N LYS A 6 -14.37 11.16 0.75
CA LYS A 6 -15.21 10.66 1.84
C LYS A 6 -14.56 9.41 2.44
N TRP A 7 -14.66 9.25 3.75
CA TRP A 7 -14.08 8.09 4.45
C TRP A 7 -14.52 6.75 3.84
N ASP A 8 -15.81 6.64 3.49
CA ASP A 8 -16.36 5.43 2.88
C ASP A 8 -15.71 5.09 1.53
N ASP A 9 -15.43 6.11 0.70
CA ASP A 9 -14.74 5.94 -0.58
C ASP A 9 -13.28 5.53 -0.38
N ALA A 10 -12.61 6.09 0.63
CA ALA A 10 -11.21 5.79 0.93
C ALA A 10 -11.02 4.35 1.43
N VAL A 11 -11.95 3.85 2.26
CA VAL A 11 -11.90 2.48 2.76
C VAL A 11 -12.25 1.47 1.67
N ALA A 12 -13.24 1.78 0.81
CA ALA A 12 -13.67 0.87 -0.25
C ALA A 12 -12.69 0.80 -1.44
N LYS A 13 -12.02 1.91 -1.78
CA LYS A 13 -11.12 2.01 -2.95
C LYS A 13 -9.64 2.04 -2.57
N GLY A 14 -9.34 1.90 -1.28
CA GLY A 14 -7.97 1.89 -0.79
C GLY A 14 -7.20 0.64 -1.24
N PRO A 15 -5.86 0.70 -1.25
CA PRO A 15 -5.02 -0.46 -1.53
C PRO A 15 -5.27 -1.55 -0.49
N ASN A 16 -5.46 -2.78 -0.96
CA ASN A 16 -5.57 -3.93 -0.08
C ASN A 16 -4.19 -4.33 0.43
N LEU A 17 -3.95 -4.15 1.73
CA LEU A 17 -2.68 -4.48 2.38
C LEU A 17 -2.69 -5.86 3.04
N MET A 18 -3.75 -6.64 2.84
CA MET A 18 -3.83 -7.98 3.41
C MET A 18 -2.85 -8.94 2.71
N PRO A 19 -2.28 -9.90 3.44
CA PRO A 19 -1.50 -10.98 2.83
C PRO A 19 -2.36 -11.77 1.84
N GLU A 20 -1.82 -12.08 0.66
CA GLU A 20 -2.52 -12.94 -0.32
C GLU A 20 -2.62 -14.40 0.18
N LYS A 21 -1.66 -14.81 0.99
CA LYS A 21 -1.59 -16.14 1.60
C LYS A 21 -1.35 -16.00 3.09
N PHE A 22 -2.10 -16.77 3.87
CA PHE A 22 -1.95 -16.85 5.32
C PHE A 22 -1.03 -18.02 5.67
N ASP A 23 0.27 -17.85 5.42
CA ASP A 23 1.32 -18.81 5.76
C ASP A 23 2.52 -18.05 6.37
N PHE A 24 3.29 -18.69 7.25
CA PHE A 24 4.50 -18.13 7.84
C PHE A 24 5.62 -17.93 6.82
N ALA A 25 5.55 -18.61 5.67
CA ALA A 25 6.44 -18.44 4.54
C ALA A 25 5.90 -17.46 3.47
N ALA A 26 4.73 -16.83 3.69
CA ALA A 26 4.17 -15.91 2.70
C ALA A 26 4.98 -14.60 2.64
N GLU A 27 5.28 -14.16 1.43
CA GLU A 27 5.98 -12.89 1.21
C GLU A 27 5.05 -11.70 1.52
N PRO A 28 5.54 -10.67 2.24
CA PRO A 28 4.76 -9.47 2.47
C PRO A 28 4.53 -8.70 1.16
N PRO A 29 3.42 -7.95 1.04
CA PRO A 29 3.07 -7.24 -0.20
C PRO A 29 4.06 -6.12 -0.57
N VAL A 30 4.85 -5.64 0.40
CA VAL A 30 5.93 -4.69 0.18
C VAL A 30 7.25 -5.39 0.49
N LEU A 31 8.10 -5.54 -0.53
CA LEU A 31 9.44 -6.10 -0.42
C LEU A 31 10.49 -4.98 -0.42
N PRO A 32 11.66 -5.21 0.20
CA PRO A 32 12.78 -4.29 0.09
C PRO A 32 13.32 -4.24 -1.34
N ASN A 33 13.95 -3.13 -1.69
CA ASN A 33 14.68 -3.01 -2.96
C ASN A 33 15.98 -3.86 -2.94
N ALA A 34 16.71 -3.88 -4.06
CA ALA A 34 17.95 -4.67 -4.20
C ALA A 34 19.03 -4.33 -3.15
N ASP A 35 18.98 -3.12 -2.58
CA ASP A 35 19.89 -2.63 -1.55
C ASP A 35 19.38 -2.92 -0.11
N GLY A 36 18.22 -3.58 0.03
CA GLY A 36 17.63 -3.96 1.31
C GLY A 36 16.75 -2.88 1.97
N PHE A 37 16.49 -1.76 1.30
CA PHE A 37 15.69 -0.66 1.83
C PHE A 37 14.20 -0.78 1.46
N TYR A 38 13.33 -0.50 2.42
CA TYR A 38 11.90 -0.36 2.19
C TYR A 38 11.57 1.03 1.60
N PRO A 39 10.61 1.13 0.68
CA PRO A 39 10.20 2.41 0.12
C PRO A 39 9.61 3.31 1.22
N ILE A 40 10.09 4.55 1.29
CA ILE A 40 9.49 5.59 2.14
C ILE A 40 8.23 6.10 1.43
N ALA A 41 7.12 6.22 2.17
CA ALA A 41 5.88 6.74 1.63
C ALA A 41 6.05 8.19 1.15
N MET A 42 6.15 8.40 -0.16
CA MET A 42 6.25 9.73 -0.76
C MET A 42 4.89 10.18 -1.31
N PRO A 43 4.46 11.42 -1.01
CA PRO A 43 3.20 11.94 -1.52
C PRO A 43 3.22 12.01 -3.06
N GLY A 44 2.21 11.41 -3.69
CA GLY A 44 2.06 11.40 -5.15
C GLY A 44 2.67 10.19 -5.87
N GLN A 45 3.36 9.27 -5.16
CA GLN A 45 3.77 7.99 -5.75
C GLN A 45 2.62 6.98 -5.78
N THR A 46 1.86 6.89 -4.68
CA THR A 46 0.64 6.12 -4.66
C THR A 46 -0.49 7.00 -5.17
N PRO A 47 -1.24 6.58 -6.21
CA PRO A 47 -2.49 7.21 -6.56
C PRO A 47 -3.37 7.31 -5.32
N ALA A 48 -4.18 8.36 -5.21
CA ALA A 48 -5.22 8.36 -4.19
C ALA A 48 -6.15 7.14 -4.36
N PHE A 49 -6.28 6.66 -5.61
CA PHE A 49 -6.96 5.45 -6.10
C PHE A 49 -6.42 5.11 -7.49
#